data_AF-A0AAV6PMR6-F1
#
_entry.id   AF-A0AAV6PMR6-F1
#
_cell.length_a   1.000
_cell.length_b   1.000
_cell.length_c   1.000
_cell.angle_alpha   90.00
_cell.angle_beta   90.00
_cell.angle_gamma   90.00
#
_symmetry.space_group_name_H-M   'P 1'
#
loop_
_entity.id
_entity.type
_entity.pdbx_description
1 polymer ?
#
loop_
_entity_poly.entity_id
_entity_poly.type
_entity_poly.pdbx_seq_one_letter_code
_entity_poly.pdbx_strand_id
1 'polypeptide(L)'
;MRGLPLLIQLKHTINPWFQVKITLKSFKETTNYRDDKCTIAPQSRFDCARDRVLSKRQCEERGCCYAPLPNSVGPPWCFYPSLYPGYKLGPLTPSKRGLAATLTRAKPSYLPRDISTLRLEIIEETTGCLHLILKDPSSQRYEVKLPADDPKSRADNSDVLYTTEYQSDPFGFIVRRKSNGRTIINTTVGPLLFADQYLQLSTTLASSLVSGLGEHYTCLLLDLNWTSLTLWNRDMAPHVTLQPTPALTWVSTGRILDLYFFLGPDPQSVIRQYLQVIGRPMMPPYWSLGFHLCRWGYTTTNTTRKVAQRMHNANLPLDVQWNDLDYADKRRIFTFDPWRFGDLPEMVEEFHRRGMKYILILDPGISSTSPTETYPPFDDGLKRDVFIKNVTGHILIGKVWPGPTAFPDFTNPETRQWWEDCIRGFHSKVPVDGLWIDMNEPANFVQGSMEGCPHTDLEDPPYTPRVVGGELNSGTLCMSAQRRQSTHYNLHNMYGLTEAYATNRALAKVRGKRPFVLSRSSYSGIGRFSGVWTGDVRSDWEQLRFSIPGEEMSCSFQNVHSLKYYNNLV
;
A
#
# COMPACT_ATOMS: atom_id res chain seq x y z
N MET A 1 22.50 -57.01 12.56
CA MET A 1 22.69 -55.68 13.20
C MET A 1 21.34 -55.34 13.81
N ARG A 2 21.09 -55.38 15.14
CA ARG A 2 21.73 -54.67 16.26
C ARG A 2 21.70 -53.14 16.04
N GLY A 3 20.99 -52.32 16.81
CA GLY A 3 19.99 -52.64 17.87
C GLY A 3 19.46 -51.39 18.60
N LEU A 4 18.33 -51.54 19.30
CA LEU A 4 17.85 -50.66 20.39
C LEU A 4 18.68 -50.90 21.69
N PRO A 5 18.48 -50.15 22.81
CA PRO A 5 17.85 -48.84 23.05
C PRO A 5 18.77 -47.92 23.93
N LEU A 6 18.19 -46.90 24.61
CA LEU A 6 18.18 -46.72 26.09
C LEU A 6 18.48 -45.28 26.57
N LEU A 7 17.97 -44.97 27.77
CA LEU A 7 18.07 -43.69 28.50
C LEU A 7 18.65 -43.95 29.90
N ILE A 8 19.70 -43.23 30.30
CA ILE A 8 20.32 -43.30 31.65
C ILE A 8 20.73 -41.89 32.11
N GLN A 9 20.65 -41.64 33.42
CA GLN A 9 21.09 -40.41 34.10
C GLN A 9 21.85 -40.78 35.39
N LEU A 10 22.80 -39.93 35.83
CA LEU A 10 23.25 -39.62 37.22
C LEU A 10 24.75 -39.80 37.59
N LYS A 11 25.27 -38.70 38.20
CA LYS A 11 26.22 -38.57 39.35
C LYS A 11 27.74 -38.88 39.24
N HIS A 12 28.53 -37.83 39.54
CA HIS A 12 29.75 -37.67 40.39
C HIS A 12 30.75 -38.84 40.60
N THR A 13 32.08 -38.65 40.72
CA THR A 13 32.79 -37.78 41.70
C THR A 13 34.27 -37.41 41.37
N ILE A 14 34.71 -36.19 41.77
CA ILE A 14 35.99 -35.81 42.45
C ILE A 14 37.35 -36.08 41.72
N ASN A 15 38.07 -35.07 41.15
CA ASN A 15 39.07 -34.10 41.74
C ASN A 15 40.55 -34.63 41.64
N PRO A 16 41.68 -33.86 41.76
CA PRO A 16 41.89 -32.41 42.05
C PRO A 16 42.92 -31.61 41.19
N TRP A 17 43.09 -30.31 41.52
CA TRP A 17 44.07 -29.30 41.02
C TRP A 17 43.88 -28.83 39.55
N PHE A 18 43.66 -27.55 39.22
CA PHE A 18 44.28 -26.30 39.73
C PHE A 18 43.26 -25.15 39.98
N GLN A 19 43.70 -24.06 40.61
CA GLN A 19 42.85 -22.90 40.96
C GLN A 19 42.74 -21.83 39.86
N VAL A 20 41.58 -21.16 39.79
CA VAL A 20 41.41 -19.82 39.20
C VAL A 20 40.77 -18.90 40.25
N LYS A 21 41.31 -17.68 40.40
CA LYS A 21 40.82 -16.69 41.39
C LYS A 21 39.44 -16.14 41.01
N ILE A 22 38.46 -16.29 41.91
CA ILE A 22 37.24 -15.48 41.90
C ILE A 22 37.49 -14.24 42.79
N THR A 23 37.57 -13.06 42.17
CA THR A 23 37.72 -11.80 42.91
C THR A 23 36.34 -11.24 43.26
N LEU A 24 35.83 -11.58 44.45
CA LEU A 24 34.63 -10.95 45.00
C LEU A 24 34.91 -9.47 45.35
N LYS A 25 34.57 -8.56 44.45
CA LYS A 25 34.39 -7.14 44.80
C LYS A 25 33.00 -6.97 45.42
N SER A 26 32.95 -6.69 46.72
CA SER A 26 31.75 -6.17 47.35
C SER A 26 31.45 -4.77 46.81
N PHE A 27 30.38 -4.64 46.03
CA PHE A 27 29.81 -3.33 45.76
C PHE A 27 29.08 -2.86 47.03
N LYS A 28 29.51 -1.73 47.58
CA LYS A 28 28.74 -1.01 48.60
C LYS A 28 27.46 -0.48 47.95
N GLU A 29 26.38 -0.47 48.71
CA GLU A 29 25.18 0.28 48.32
C GLU A 29 25.50 1.78 48.31
N THR A 30 25.51 2.37 47.11
CA THR A 30 25.45 3.82 46.93
C THR A 30 24.35 4.15 45.95
N THR A 31 23.38 4.91 46.41
CA THR A 31 22.10 5.21 45.76
C THR A 31 22.23 5.86 44.39
N ASN A 32 21.69 5.24 43.33
CA ASN A 32 21.21 5.98 42.16
C ASN A 32 20.17 5.20 41.31
N TYR A 33 18.90 5.22 41.73
CA TYR A 33 17.80 4.45 41.12
C TYR A 33 17.24 5.09 39.82
N ARG A 34 18.10 5.63 38.94
CA ARG A 34 17.68 6.41 37.75
C ARG A 34 18.23 5.96 36.38
N ASP A 35 19.40 5.33 36.30
CA ASP A 35 20.08 5.12 35.01
C ASP A 35 19.51 3.98 34.15
N ASP A 36 18.83 3.00 34.74
CA ASP A 36 18.54 1.71 34.07
C ASP A 36 17.51 1.78 32.92
N LYS A 37 16.69 2.85 32.86
CA LYS A 37 15.60 2.99 31.86
C LYS A 37 16.07 3.28 30.43
N CYS A 38 17.31 3.75 30.26
CA CYS A 38 17.88 4.11 28.96
C CYS A 38 18.92 3.11 28.44
N THR A 39 19.16 2.01 29.16
CA THR A 39 20.11 0.93 28.82
C THR A 39 19.57 0.05 27.68
N ILE A 40 19.26 0.63 26.52
CA ILE A 40 18.69 -0.07 25.37
C ILE A 40 19.76 -0.27 24.29
N ALA A 41 20.00 -1.54 23.97
CA ALA A 41 20.90 -1.97 22.91
C ALA A 41 20.54 -1.29 21.57
N PRO A 42 21.53 -0.79 20.78
CA PRO A 42 21.24 0.06 19.62
C PRO A 42 20.21 -0.51 18.65
N GLN A 43 20.27 -1.81 18.38
CA GLN A 43 19.37 -2.52 17.47
C GLN A 43 17.92 -2.68 17.96
N SER A 44 17.63 -2.24 19.19
CA SER A 44 16.32 -2.37 19.85
C SER A 44 15.70 -0.99 20.19
N ARG A 45 16.28 0.11 19.70
CA ARG A 45 15.85 1.48 20.01
C ARG A 45 14.73 1.95 19.07
N PHE A 46 13.53 2.19 19.58
CA PHE A 46 12.47 2.78 18.76
C PHE A 46 12.57 4.31 18.76
N ASP A 47 12.61 4.90 17.57
CA ASP A 47 12.88 6.33 17.33
C ASP A 47 11.76 7.24 17.88
N CYS A 48 12.15 8.20 18.72
CA CYS A 48 11.26 9.20 19.34
C CYS A 48 11.34 10.58 18.65
N ALA A 49 12.05 10.67 17.52
CA ALA A 49 12.27 11.87 16.71
C ALA A 49 11.81 11.68 15.23
N ARG A 50 10.95 10.70 14.95
CA ARG A 50 10.47 10.39 13.58
C ARG A 50 9.80 11.57 12.86
N ASP A 51 9.15 12.46 13.60
CA ASP A 51 8.46 13.65 13.08
C ASP A 51 9.41 14.81 12.77
N ARG A 52 10.52 14.95 13.51
CA ARG A 52 11.54 15.98 13.29
C ARG A 52 12.82 15.71 14.08
N VAL A 53 13.95 16.18 13.56
CA VAL A 53 15.24 16.16 14.27
C VAL A 53 15.14 16.91 15.61
N LEU A 54 15.64 16.30 16.69
CA LEU A 54 15.62 16.87 18.05
C LEU A 54 17.04 17.05 18.58
N SER A 55 17.27 18.16 19.30
CA SER A 55 18.40 18.27 20.23
C SER A 55 18.22 17.34 21.43
N LYS A 56 19.32 17.09 22.16
CA LYS A 56 19.31 16.32 23.42
C LYS A 56 18.18 16.79 24.36
N ARG A 57 18.12 18.10 24.61
CA ARG A 57 17.12 18.71 25.51
C ARG A 57 15.69 18.42 25.03
N GLN A 58 15.39 18.58 23.74
CA GLN A 58 14.05 18.34 23.20
C GLN A 58 13.65 16.85 23.23
N CYS A 59 14.63 15.94 23.15
CA CYS A 59 14.41 14.52 23.36
C CYS A 59 14.04 14.21 24.83
N GLU A 60 14.80 14.79 25.77
CA GLU A 60 14.57 14.63 27.21
C GLU A 60 13.24 15.28 27.65
N GLU A 61 12.86 16.41 27.04
CA GLU A 61 11.55 17.07 27.22
C GLU A 61 10.36 16.23 26.72
N ARG A 62 10.57 15.31 25.75
CA ARG A 62 9.58 14.29 25.36
C ARG A 62 9.50 13.12 26.34
N GLY A 63 10.37 13.06 27.35
CA GLY A 63 10.54 11.89 28.22
C GLY A 63 11.29 10.73 27.55
N CYS A 64 12.08 11.01 26.51
CA CYS A 64 12.83 10.03 25.74
C CYS A 64 14.33 10.03 26.10
N CYS A 65 15.00 8.93 25.80
CA CYS A 65 16.42 8.72 26.06
C CYS A 65 17.27 9.27 24.91
N TYR A 66 18.35 9.99 25.22
CA TYR A 66 19.29 10.51 24.22
C TYR A 66 20.69 9.92 24.40
N ALA A 67 21.09 9.02 23.51
CA ALA A 67 22.43 8.41 23.50
C ALA A 67 22.98 8.35 22.07
N PRO A 68 23.80 9.34 21.64
CA PRO A 68 24.29 9.43 20.27
C PRO A 68 25.25 8.29 19.92
N LEU A 69 25.30 7.95 18.64
CA LEU A 69 26.21 6.96 18.07
C LEU A 69 27.03 7.61 16.94
N PRO A 70 28.20 8.21 17.25
CA PRO A 70 29.13 8.67 16.23
C PRO A 70 29.46 7.53 15.26
N ASN A 71 29.57 7.84 13.98
CA ASN A 71 29.88 6.89 12.90
C ASN A 71 28.81 5.81 12.63
N SER A 72 27.57 5.95 13.15
CA SER A 72 26.45 5.07 12.78
C SER A 72 25.30 5.84 12.14
N VAL A 73 24.97 5.48 10.89
CA VAL A 73 23.85 6.04 10.10
C VAL A 73 22.53 5.31 10.39
N GLY A 74 22.53 4.38 11.35
CA GLY A 74 21.38 3.55 11.69
C GLY A 74 20.65 4.02 12.95
N PRO A 75 21.08 3.59 14.16
CA PRO A 75 20.18 3.63 15.31
C PRO A 75 19.89 5.04 15.82
N PRO A 76 18.62 5.32 16.19
CA PRO A 76 18.21 6.64 16.58
C PRO A 76 18.94 7.08 17.85
N TRP A 77 19.40 8.33 17.83
CA TRP A 77 20.05 8.96 18.97
C TRP A 77 19.01 9.32 20.05
N CYS A 78 17.79 9.70 19.65
CA CYS A 78 16.64 9.91 20.51
C CYS A 78 15.65 8.74 20.42
N PHE A 79 15.41 8.02 21.50
CA PHE A 79 14.60 6.79 21.48
C PHE A 79 13.74 6.63 22.74
N TYR A 80 12.67 5.84 22.62
CA TYR A 80 11.77 5.58 23.75
C TYR A 80 12.47 4.70 24.82
N PRO A 81 12.38 5.05 26.13
CA PRO A 81 12.72 4.13 27.22
C PRO A 81 11.79 2.91 27.24
N SER A 82 12.22 1.84 27.91
CA SER A 82 11.49 0.57 28.04
C SER A 82 10.10 0.69 28.69
N LEU A 83 9.85 1.76 29.44
CA LEU A 83 8.58 2.09 30.10
C LEU A 83 8.14 3.51 29.72
N TYR A 84 8.08 3.81 28.42
CA TYR A 84 7.51 5.06 27.93
C TYR A 84 5.98 5.11 28.13
N PRO A 85 5.38 6.25 28.52
CA PRO A 85 3.94 6.35 28.70
C PRO A 85 3.15 6.00 27.43
N GLY A 86 2.20 5.09 27.58
CA GLY A 86 1.31 4.62 26.52
C GLY A 86 -0.16 4.68 26.92
N TYR A 87 -0.99 3.99 26.16
CA TYR A 87 -2.37 3.69 26.54
C TYR A 87 -2.41 2.64 27.65
N LYS A 88 -3.49 2.62 28.44
CA LYS A 88 -3.81 1.58 29.41
C LYS A 88 -5.04 0.80 28.96
N LEU A 89 -4.99 -0.53 29.07
CA LEU A 89 -6.08 -1.44 28.74
C LEU A 89 -7.14 -1.47 29.86
N GLY A 90 -8.38 -1.12 29.52
CA GLY A 90 -9.56 -1.40 30.33
C GLY A 90 -10.00 -2.87 30.23
N PRO A 91 -11.04 -3.29 30.97
CA PRO A 91 -11.50 -4.69 30.95
C PRO A 91 -11.93 -5.13 29.55
N LEU A 92 -11.53 -6.34 29.17
CA LEU A 92 -12.03 -7.01 27.97
C LEU A 92 -13.48 -7.45 28.20
N THR A 93 -14.35 -7.10 27.26
CA THR A 93 -15.79 -7.36 27.30
C THR A 93 -16.26 -8.06 26.02
N PRO A 94 -17.28 -8.92 26.05
CA PRO A 94 -17.85 -9.50 24.83
C PRO A 94 -18.39 -8.44 23.87
N SER A 95 -18.15 -8.61 22.58
CA SER A 95 -18.69 -7.78 21.50
C SER A 95 -19.53 -8.61 20.52
N LYS A 96 -20.22 -7.95 19.57
CA LYS A 96 -21.02 -8.64 18.54
C LYS A 96 -20.20 -9.61 17.68
N ARG A 97 -18.88 -9.40 17.56
CA ARG A 97 -17.98 -10.14 16.66
C ARG A 97 -16.76 -10.79 17.35
N GLY A 98 -16.66 -10.69 18.68
CA GLY A 98 -15.54 -11.23 19.45
C GLY A 98 -15.44 -10.56 20.83
N LEU A 99 -14.33 -9.87 21.08
CA LEU A 99 -14.09 -9.07 22.29
C LEU A 99 -13.93 -7.59 21.94
N ALA A 100 -14.03 -6.72 22.95
CA ALA A 100 -13.67 -5.31 22.86
C ALA A 100 -13.26 -4.75 24.22
N ALA A 101 -12.44 -3.69 24.20
CA ALA A 101 -12.02 -2.95 25.38
C ALA A 101 -11.92 -1.44 25.07
N THR A 102 -11.87 -0.63 26.11
CA THR A 102 -11.45 0.77 26.02
C THR A 102 -9.97 0.87 26.33
N LEU A 103 -9.21 1.63 25.53
CA LEU A 103 -7.84 2.02 25.85
C LEU A 103 -7.81 3.49 26.27
N THR A 104 -7.14 3.83 27.37
CA THR A 104 -7.09 5.22 27.89
C THR A 104 -5.67 5.69 28.13
N ARG A 105 -5.31 6.88 27.65
CA ARG A 105 -4.00 7.51 27.81
C ARG A 105 -4.10 8.68 28.81
N ALA A 106 -3.53 8.51 30.00
CA ALA A 106 -3.69 9.48 31.10
C ALA A 106 -2.87 10.79 30.93
N LYS A 107 -1.87 10.80 30.03
CA LYS A 107 -1.11 11.99 29.63
C LYS A 107 -0.97 11.98 28.11
N PRO A 108 -1.34 13.05 27.38
CA PRO A 108 -1.14 13.13 25.95
C PRO A 108 0.29 12.79 25.52
N SER A 109 0.46 12.30 24.30
CA SER A 109 1.78 12.21 23.68
C SER A 109 2.32 13.61 23.31
N TYR A 110 3.50 13.67 22.70
CA TYR A 110 4.08 14.92 22.19
C TYR A 110 3.45 15.39 20.87
N LEU A 111 2.49 14.64 20.32
CA LEU A 111 1.85 14.89 19.02
C LEU A 111 0.66 15.84 19.16
N PRO A 112 0.40 16.72 18.17
CA PRO A 112 -0.82 17.51 18.13
C PRO A 112 -2.04 16.61 17.90
N ARG A 113 -3.18 16.95 18.53
CA ARG A 113 -4.45 16.21 18.44
C ARG A 113 -4.32 14.70 18.80
N ASP A 114 -3.59 14.38 19.86
CA ASP A 114 -3.50 13.04 20.47
C ASP A 114 -4.85 12.58 21.05
N ILE A 115 -5.29 11.36 20.71
CA ILE A 115 -6.65 10.88 20.98
C ILE A 115 -6.67 10.03 22.27
N SER A 116 -6.92 10.69 23.41
CA SER A 116 -6.73 10.11 24.75
C SER A 116 -7.53 8.84 25.06
N THR A 117 -8.58 8.52 24.30
CA THR A 117 -9.42 7.33 24.49
C THR A 117 -9.67 6.64 23.15
N LEU A 118 -9.39 5.33 23.09
CA LEU A 118 -9.63 4.49 21.90
C LEU A 118 -10.55 3.32 22.23
N ARG A 119 -11.27 2.85 21.22
CA ARG A 119 -11.98 1.57 21.20
C ARG A 119 -11.08 0.53 20.54
N LEU A 120 -10.73 -0.52 21.29
CA LEU A 120 -10.14 -1.75 20.77
C LEU A 120 -11.26 -2.76 20.49
N GLU A 121 -11.31 -3.31 19.28
CA GLU A 121 -12.14 -4.48 18.96
C GLU A 121 -11.25 -5.62 18.46
N ILE A 122 -11.58 -6.84 18.88
CA ILE A 122 -10.85 -8.08 18.61
C ILE A 122 -11.84 -9.05 17.99
N ILE A 123 -11.57 -9.46 16.75
CA ILE A 123 -12.50 -10.22 15.91
C ILE A 123 -11.79 -11.49 15.43
N GLU A 124 -12.43 -12.64 15.65
CA GLU A 124 -11.95 -13.95 15.20
C GLU A 124 -12.68 -14.30 13.90
N GLU A 125 -12.15 -13.81 12.77
CA GLU A 125 -12.80 -13.92 11.46
C GLU A 125 -12.84 -15.36 10.96
N THR A 126 -11.72 -16.09 11.08
CA THR A 126 -11.62 -17.51 10.80
C THR A 126 -10.58 -18.16 11.71
N THR A 127 -10.52 -19.49 11.77
CA THR A 127 -9.46 -20.20 12.50
C THR A 127 -8.04 -19.77 12.13
N GLY A 128 -7.83 -19.29 10.89
CA GLY A 128 -6.54 -18.78 10.40
C GLY A 128 -6.42 -17.27 10.31
N CYS A 129 -7.43 -16.49 10.71
CA CYS A 129 -7.45 -15.03 10.58
C CYS A 129 -7.97 -14.34 11.85
N LEU A 130 -7.07 -13.61 12.52
CA LEU A 130 -7.38 -12.66 13.59
C LEU A 130 -7.46 -11.25 12.99
N HIS A 131 -8.40 -10.45 13.45
CA HIS A 131 -8.60 -9.06 13.03
C HIS A 131 -8.67 -8.17 14.28
N LEU A 132 -7.84 -7.11 14.32
CA LEU A 132 -7.80 -6.12 15.40
C LEU A 132 -8.08 -4.72 14.85
N ILE A 133 -8.95 -3.99 15.55
CA ILE A 133 -9.36 -2.64 15.19
C ILE A 133 -9.06 -1.68 16.35
N LEU A 134 -8.44 -0.54 16.07
CA LEU A 134 -8.30 0.59 16.98
C LEU A 134 -8.91 1.85 16.36
N LYS A 135 -9.96 2.36 17.01
CA LYS A 135 -10.78 3.50 16.56
C LYS A 135 -10.92 4.55 17.66
N ASP A 136 -11.16 5.79 17.25
CA ASP A 136 -11.70 6.82 18.13
C ASP A 136 -13.20 6.53 18.37
N PRO A 137 -13.68 6.39 19.62
CA PRO A 137 -15.10 6.20 19.92
C PRO A 137 -15.91 7.51 19.94
N SER A 138 -15.25 8.67 19.91
CA SER A 138 -15.86 10.00 19.99
C SER A 138 -16.05 10.68 18.63
N SER A 139 -15.27 10.26 17.61
CA SER A 139 -15.33 10.81 16.26
C SER A 139 -15.26 9.72 15.19
N GLN A 140 -16.12 9.81 14.17
CA GLN A 140 -16.06 8.88 13.03
C GLN A 140 -14.92 9.26 12.10
N ARG A 141 -13.82 8.52 12.18
CA ARG A 141 -12.63 8.69 11.34
C ARG A 141 -12.79 7.92 10.02
N TYR A 142 -12.11 8.36 8.95
CA TYR A 142 -12.22 7.70 7.64
C TYR A 142 -11.69 6.26 7.66
N GLU A 143 -12.45 5.34 7.08
CA GLU A 143 -12.15 3.91 7.01
C GLU A 143 -12.11 3.44 5.55
N VAL A 144 -11.14 2.58 5.21
CA VAL A 144 -11.03 2.02 3.85
C VAL A 144 -12.04 0.89 3.69
N LYS A 145 -13.09 1.13 2.90
CA LYS A 145 -14.07 0.10 2.54
C LYS A 145 -13.48 -0.83 1.48
N LEU A 146 -12.88 -1.94 1.93
CA LEU A 146 -12.42 -3.01 1.03
C LEU A 146 -13.61 -3.57 0.22
N PRO A 147 -13.42 -4.01 -1.04
CA PRO A 147 -14.54 -4.40 -1.90
C PRO A 147 -15.25 -5.73 -1.55
N ALA A 148 -14.80 -6.43 -0.50
CA ALA A 148 -15.23 -7.80 -0.21
C ALA A 148 -16.67 -7.91 0.31
N ASP A 149 -17.25 -9.10 0.13
CA ASP A 149 -18.58 -9.44 0.67
C ASP A 149 -18.52 -9.58 2.20
N ASP A 150 -19.65 -9.42 2.89
CA ASP A 150 -19.74 -9.52 4.35
C ASP A 150 -19.11 -10.84 4.88
N PRO A 151 -18.30 -10.80 5.96
CA PRO A 151 -17.56 -11.95 6.45
C PRO A 151 -18.50 -13.07 6.92
N LYS A 152 -18.39 -14.22 6.26
CA LYS A 152 -19.25 -15.38 6.49
C LYS A 152 -18.89 -16.09 7.79
N SER A 153 -19.87 -16.14 8.71
CA SER A 153 -19.94 -17.01 9.89
C SER A 153 -18.70 -17.07 10.79
N ARG A 154 -18.83 -16.50 11.99
CA ARG A 154 -17.90 -16.64 13.14
C ARG A 154 -17.34 -18.07 13.23
N ALA A 155 -16.03 -18.19 13.40
CA ALA A 155 -15.35 -19.47 13.59
C ALA A 155 -15.85 -20.20 14.85
N ASP A 156 -15.80 -21.53 14.83
CA ASP A 156 -15.98 -22.32 16.05
C ASP A 156 -14.70 -22.27 16.90
N ASN A 157 -14.87 -22.09 18.21
CA ASN A 157 -13.82 -21.57 19.10
C ASN A 157 -12.69 -22.57 19.42
N SER A 158 -12.85 -23.86 19.09
CA SER A 158 -11.85 -24.90 19.36
C SER A 158 -10.59 -24.78 18.49
N ASP A 159 -10.76 -24.39 17.23
CA ASP A 159 -9.81 -24.71 16.15
C ASP A 159 -8.92 -23.53 15.70
N VAL A 160 -9.00 -22.38 16.39
CA VAL A 160 -8.15 -21.21 16.09
C VAL A 160 -6.66 -21.55 16.14
N LEU A 161 -5.89 -21.07 15.15
CA LEU A 161 -4.46 -21.37 14.96
C LEU A 161 -3.52 -20.46 15.76
N TYR A 162 -4.07 -19.50 16.50
CA TYR A 162 -3.37 -18.46 17.24
C TYR A 162 -3.77 -18.43 18.72
N THR A 163 -2.95 -17.77 19.53
CA THR A 163 -3.32 -17.28 20.87
C THR A 163 -2.98 -15.80 20.99
N THR A 164 -3.75 -15.07 21.78
CA THR A 164 -3.58 -13.63 22.02
C THR A 164 -3.28 -13.36 23.49
N GLU A 165 -2.24 -12.57 23.74
CA GLU A 165 -1.87 -12.06 25.07
C GLU A 165 -1.84 -10.52 25.02
N TYR A 166 -2.16 -9.87 26.14
CA TYR A 166 -2.26 -8.42 26.23
C TYR A 166 -1.51 -7.89 27.45
N GLN A 167 -0.56 -6.98 27.23
CA GLN A 167 0.05 -6.19 28.28
C GLN A 167 -0.88 -5.02 28.62
N SER A 168 -1.10 -4.74 29.90
CA SER A 168 -2.13 -3.80 30.33
C SER A 168 -1.68 -2.33 30.36
N ASP A 169 -0.43 -2.06 30.75
CA ASP A 169 0.07 -0.71 31.03
C ASP A 169 1.62 -0.69 30.95
N PRO A 170 2.24 -0.06 29.92
CA PRO A 170 1.59 0.43 28.70
C PRO A 170 1.00 -0.72 27.87
N PHE A 171 -0.07 -0.43 27.13
CA PHE A 171 -0.76 -1.41 26.29
C PHE A 171 0.10 -1.88 25.13
N GLY A 172 0.10 -3.20 24.94
CA GLY A 172 0.57 -3.86 23.73
C GLY A 172 -0.05 -5.25 23.62
N PHE A 173 -0.10 -5.80 22.41
CA PHE A 173 -0.65 -7.13 22.16
C PHE A 173 0.39 -8.06 21.54
N ILE A 174 0.23 -9.35 21.82
CA ILE A 174 1.11 -10.43 21.37
C ILE A 174 0.22 -11.46 20.67
N VAL A 175 0.59 -11.85 19.46
CA VAL A 175 -0.06 -12.93 18.71
C VAL A 175 0.96 -14.06 18.56
N ARG A 176 0.66 -15.24 19.11
CA ARG A 176 1.49 -16.45 18.95
C ARG A 176 0.79 -17.48 18.08
N ARG A 177 1.57 -18.34 17.44
CA ARG A 177 1.08 -19.55 16.77
C ARG A 177 0.81 -20.64 17.81
N LYS A 178 -0.46 -21.07 17.94
CA LYS A 178 -0.92 -22.05 18.96
C LYS A 178 -0.16 -23.38 18.90
N SER A 179 0.23 -23.83 17.71
CA SER A 179 0.89 -25.13 17.51
C SER A 179 2.34 -25.21 17.98
N ASN A 180 3.04 -24.09 18.24
CA ASN A 180 4.44 -24.11 18.68
C ASN A 180 4.87 -22.92 19.57
N GLY A 181 3.93 -22.09 20.04
CA GLY A 181 4.21 -20.94 20.92
C GLY A 181 4.99 -19.80 20.27
N ARG A 182 5.38 -19.88 18.99
CA ARG A 182 6.19 -18.84 18.33
C ARG A 182 5.40 -17.55 18.22
N THR A 183 5.94 -16.48 18.81
CA THR A 183 5.48 -15.10 18.60
C THR A 183 5.54 -14.76 17.11
N ILE A 184 4.41 -14.36 16.55
CA ILE A 184 4.30 -13.85 15.18
C ILE A 184 4.35 -12.32 15.20
N ILE A 185 3.69 -11.70 16.19
CA ILE A 185 3.64 -10.26 16.45
C ILE A 185 3.77 -10.04 17.95
N ASN A 186 4.53 -9.02 18.35
CA ASN A 186 4.55 -8.49 19.71
C ASN A 186 4.75 -6.97 19.65
N THR A 187 3.73 -6.21 20.08
CA THR A 187 3.76 -4.75 20.05
C THR A 187 4.17 -4.10 21.37
N THR A 188 4.55 -4.86 22.41
CA THR A 188 4.99 -4.28 23.70
C THR A 188 6.36 -3.59 23.63
N VAL A 189 7.06 -3.71 22.49
CA VAL A 189 8.42 -3.19 22.29
C VAL A 189 8.50 -1.69 21.98
N GLY A 190 7.37 -1.04 21.68
CA GLY A 190 7.31 0.40 21.42
C GLY A 190 5.93 0.97 21.73
N PRO A 191 5.81 2.29 21.98
CA PRO A 191 4.53 2.88 22.36
C PRO A 191 3.56 2.93 21.17
N LEU A 192 2.32 2.50 21.42
CA LEU A 192 1.17 2.90 20.60
C LEU A 192 0.99 4.42 20.73
N LEU A 193 1.11 5.12 19.59
CA LEU A 193 0.73 6.54 19.46
C LEU A 193 -0.44 6.62 18.50
N PHE A 194 -1.42 7.45 18.83
CA PHE A 194 -2.67 7.58 18.07
C PHE A 194 -3.16 9.03 18.19
N ALA A 195 -2.75 9.83 17.23
CA ALA A 195 -3.14 11.22 17.06
C ALA A 195 -3.82 11.41 15.71
N ASP A 196 -4.57 12.49 15.56
CA ASP A 196 -5.41 12.77 14.39
C ASP A 196 -4.70 12.57 13.03
N GLN A 197 -3.43 12.98 12.94
CA GLN A 197 -2.60 12.79 11.74
C GLN A 197 -1.27 12.05 12.00
N TYR A 198 -1.21 11.25 13.08
CA TYR A 198 -0.06 10.39 13.35
C TYR A 198 -0.47 9.14 14.14
N LEU A 199 -0.53 8.00 13.47
CA LEU A 199 -0.69 6.68 14.08
C LEU A 199 0.63 5.93 14.03
N GLN A 200 1.06 5.33 15.13
CA GLN A 200 2.28 4.51 15.18
C GLN A 200 2.06 3.21 15.95
N LEU A 201 2.50 2.11 15.34
CA LEU A 201 2.54 0.79 15.96
C LEU A 201 3.83 0.05 15.58
N SER A 202 4.60 -0.36 16.58
CA SER A 202 5.82 -1.14 16.41
C SER A 202 5.59 -2.63 16.71
N THR A 203 6.38 -3.52 16.11
CA THR A 203 6.42 -4.95 16.46
C THR A 203 7.79 -5.56 16.24
N THR A 204 8.12 -6.58 17.04
CA THR A 204 9.16 -7.56 16.68
C THR A 204 8.74 -8.35 15.44
N LEU A 205 9.71 -8.85 14.68
CA LEU A 205 9.49 -9.73 13.53
C LEU A 205 9.61 -11.20 13.93
N ALA A 206 8.78 -12.08 13.35
CA ALA A 206 8.81 -13.52 13.65
C ALA A 206 10.07 -14.23 13.12
N SER A 207 10.68 -13.70 12.07
CA SER A 207 11.93 -14.15 11.44
C SER A 207 12.60 -12.97 10.71
N SER A 208 13.83 -13.17 10.22
CA SER A 208 14.51 -12.21 9.35
C SER A 208 14.11 -12.32 7.86
N LEU A 209 13.14 -13.18 7.52
CA LEU A 209 12.74 -13.43 6.13
C LEU A 209 11.36 -12.81 5.88
N VAL A 210 11.36 -11.57 5.40
CA VAL A 210 10.17 -10.73 5.23
C VAL A 210 10.00 -10.30 3.78
N SER A 211 8.77 -10.33 3.27
CA SER A 211 8.41 -9.85 1.91
C SER A 211 7.06 -9.12 1.91
N GLY A 212 6.80 -8.36 0.86
CA GLY A 212 5.60 -7.53 0.70
C GLY A 212 5.94 -6.05 0.71
N LEU A 213 5.00 -5.20 1.14
CA LEU A 213 5.13 -3.73 1.16
C LEU A 213 5.54 -3.13 -0.21
N GLY A 214 4.79 -3.45 -1.26
CA GLY A 214 4.93 -2.79 -2.55
C GLY A 214 4.51 -1.30 -2.52
N GLU A 215 4.66 -0.56 -3.60
CA GLU A 215 5.46 -0.87 -4.79
C GLU A 215 6.80 -0.13 -4.68
N HIS A 216 7.90 -0.89 -4.61
CA HIS A 216 9.24 -0.35 -4.38
C HIS A 216 10.28 -1.18 -5.13
N TYR A 217 11.33 -0.56 -5.65
CA TYR A 217 12.44 -1.26 -6.29
C TYR A 217 13.29 -1.96 -5.22
N THR A 218 13.02 -3.24 -4.98
CA THR A 218 13.59 -4.02 -3.87
C THR A 218 13.79 -5.48 -4.25
N CYS A 219 14.62 -6.19 -3.48
CA CYS A 219 14.64 -7.65 -3.51
C CYS A 219 13.34 -8.20 -2.89
N LEU A 220 12.90 -9.39 -3.34
CA LEU A 220 11.70 -10.05 -2.80
C LEU A 220 11.76 -10.25 -1.28
N LEU A 221 12.96 -10.54 -0.75
CA LEU A 221 13.26 -10.38 0.67
C LEU A 221 13.64 -8.93 0.93
N LEU A 222 12.83 -8.24 1.73
CA LEU A 222 13.09 -6.86 2.14
C LEU A 222 14.37 -6.79 2.97
N ASP A 223 15.17 -5.76 2.74
CA ASP A 223 16.33 -5.49 3.59
C ASP A 223 15.81 -5.05 4.97
N LEU A 224 15.89 -5.94 5.96
CA LEU A 224 15.53 -5.68 7.36
C LEU A 224 16.60 -4.87 8.08
N ASN A 225 17.05 -3.83 7.42
CA ASN A 225 18.12 -2.99 7.82
C ASN A 225 17.42 -1.57 7.83
N TRP A 226 16.94 -1.01 8.98
CA TRP A 226 16.21 0.29 9.30
C TRP A 226 15.29 0.84 8.18
N THR A 227 14.81 -0.03 7.30
CA THR A 227 14.17 0.33 6.04
C THR A 227 12.95 1.20 6.25
N SER A 228 12.88 2.28 5.47
CA SER A 228 11.77 3.24 5.44
C SER A 228 11.10 3.17 4.08
N LEU A 229 10.21 2.18 3.90
CA LEU A 229 9.33 2.11 2.74
C LEU A 229 8.20 3.13 2.90
N THR A 230 7.96 3.95 1.88
CA THR A 230 6.97 5.03 1.90
C THR A 230 5.82 4.67 0.97
N LEU A 231 4.69 4.25 1.54
CA LEU A 231 3.54 3.76 0.78
C LEU A 231 2.65 4.94 0.34
N TRP A 232 3.10 5.66 -0.69
CA TRP A 232 2.40 6.81 -1.30
C TRP A 232 2.46 6.67 -2.82
N ASN A 233 1.31 6.63 -3.50
CA ASN A 233 1.25 6.28 -4.92
C ASN A 233 1.82 7.42 -5.78
N ARG A 234 2.90 7.17 -6.52
CA ARG A 234 3.63 8.24 -7.22
C ARG A 234 4.06 7.84 -8.62
N ASP A 235 3.78 8.74 -9.57
CA ASP A 235 4.41 8.76 -10.89
C ASP A 235 5.92 9.00 -10.74
N MET A 236 6.67 7.91 -10.88
CA MET A 236 8.13 7.84 -10.94
C MET A 236 8.57 6.46 -11.42
N ALA A 237 9.75 6.37 -12.05
CA ALA A 237 10.43 5.10 -12.22
C ALA A 237 10.76 4.48 -10.84
N PRO A 238 10.64 3.15 -10.65
CA PRO A 238 10.88 2.50 -9.35
C PRO A 238 12.26 2.83 -8.75
N HIS A 239 12.31 3.16 -7.45
CA HIS A 239 13.54 3.49 -6.73
C HIS A 239 13.63 2.82 -5.35
N VAL A 240 14.85 2.72 -4.82
CA VAL A 240 15.20 2.08 -3.53
C VAL A 240 15.18 3.10 -2.37
N THR A 241 14.84 2.69 -1.14
CA THR A 241 15.20 3.38 0.13
C THR A 241 15.22 2.40 1.33
N LEU A 242 16.41 2.06 1.86
CA LEU A 242 16.69 1.01 2.88
C LEU A 242 17.84 1.47 3.85
N GLN A 243 17.97 1.02 5.13
CA GLN A 243 18.95 1.50 6.18
C GLN A 243 19.56 0.36 7.12
N PRO A 244 19.85 0.43 8.48
CA PRO A 244 20.22 -0.80 9.36
C PRO A 244 19.59 -1.40 10.76
N THR A 245 18.49 -2.24 10.87
CA THR A 245 17.91 -3.05 12.04
C THR A 245 16.64 -3.97 11.83
N PRO A 246 16.38 -5.02 12.70
CA PRO A 246 15.34 -6.07 12.57
C PRO A 246 13.98 -5.88 13.31
N ALA A 247 13.29 -4.75 13.15
CA ALA A 247 11.94 -4.53 13.69
C ALA A 247 11.06 -3.70 12.74
N LEU A 248 9.74 -3.87 12.79
CA LEU A 248 8.80 -3.07 11.99
C LEU A 248 8.20 -1.95 12.84
N THR A 249 8.05 -0.77 12.24
CA THR A 249 7.22 0.32 12.78
C THR A 249 6.33 0.83 11.67
N TRP A 250 5.02 0.63 11.80
CA TRP A 250 4.05 1.32 10.98
C TRP A 250 3.96 2.78 11.44
N VAL A 251 3.95 3.71 10.50
CA VAL A 251 3.55 5.10 10.73
C VAL A 251 2.52 5.48 9.66
N SER A 252 1.38 6.03 10.08
CA SER A 252 0.32 6.49 9.17
C SER A 252 -0.08 7.93 9.50
N THR A 253 -0.40 8.70 8.46
CA THR A 253 -0.74 10.13 8.56
C THR A 253 -2.20 10.39 8.97
N GLY A 254 -2.92 9.39 9.50
CA GLY A 254 -4.26 9.57 10.06
C GLY A 254 -5.10 8.30 9.97
N ARG A 255 -6.43 8.46 9.87
CA ARG A 255 -7.42 7.35 9.80
C ARG A 255 -7.45 6.52 11.09
N ILE A 256 -7.53 5.19 10.96
CA ILE A 256 -7.65 4.19 12.04
C ILE A 256 -6.52 3.17 11.93
N LEU A 257 -6.31 2.31 12.94
CA LEU A 257 -5.55 1.07 12.74
C LEU A 257 -6.53 -0.09 12.56
N ASP A 258 -6.44 -0.74 11.42
CA ASP A 258 -7.25 -1.89 11.00
C ASP A 258 -6.27 -2.97 10.52
N LEU A 259 -6.21 -4.10 11.23
CA LEU A 259 -5.07 -5.03 11.21
C LEU A 259 -5.54 -6.48 11.12
N TYR A 260 -5.24 -7.15 10.01
CA TYR A 260 -5.48 -8.58 9.82
C TYR A 260 -4.19 -9.39 9.98
N PHE A 261 -4.27 -10.50 10.68
CA PHE A 261 -3.17 -11.43 10.93
C PHE A 261 -3.52 -12.81 10.37
N PHE A 262 -2.77 -13.23 9.35
CA PHE A 262 -3.02 -14.46 8.60
C PHE A 262 -2.00 -15.54 9.01
N LEU A 263 -2.49 -16.64 9.56
CA LEU A 263 -1.64 -17.62 10.26
C LEU A 263 -1.06 -18.73 9.37
N GLY A 264 -1.46 -18.86 8.11
CA GLY A 264 -0.95 -19.89 7.20
C GLY A 264 -1.56 -21.28 7.47
N PRO A 265 -0.77 -22.35 7.69
CA PRO A 265 0.60 -22.34 8.20
C PRO A 265 1.70 -22.09 7.15
N ASP A 266 1.48 -22.43 5.88
CA ASP A 266 2.44 -22.25 4.80
C ASP A 266 2.28 -20.89 4.07
N PRO A 267 3.30 -20.41 3.33
CA PRO A 267 3.24 -19.11 2.65
C PRO A 267 2.17 -18.98 1.56
N GLN A 268 1.73 -20.07 0.93
CA GLN A 268 0.63 -20.03 -0.04
C GLN A 268 -0.72 -19.89 0.68
N SER A 269 -0.90 -20.57 1.81
CA SER A 269 -2.12 -20.42 2.63
C SER A 269 -2.23 -19.02 3.24
N VAL A 270 -1.11 -18.35 3.55
CA VAL A 270 -1.11 -16.91 3.89
C VAL A 270 -1.60 -16.04 2.72
N ILE A 271 -1.21 -16.36 1.47
CA ILE A 271 -1.80 -15.74 0.25
C ILE A 271 -3.31 -16.00 0.20
N ARG A 272 -3.75 -17.25 0.38
CA ARG A 272 -5.16 -17.64 0.26
C ARG A 272 -6.03 -16.92 1.29
N GLN A 273 -5.55 -16.79 2.52
CA GLN A 273 -6.21 -16.08 3.61
C GLN A 273 -6.31 -14.57 3.35
N TYR A 274 -5.22 -13.94 2.90
CA TYR A 274 -5.24 -12.52 2.50
C TYR A 274 -6.21 -12.25 1.33
N LEU A 275 -6.19 -13.10 0.30
CA LEU A 275 -7.09 -13.04 -0.86
C LEU A 275 -8.56 -13.34 -0.52
N GLN A 276 -8.86 -13.92 0.65
CA GLN A 276 -10.23 -14.02 1.15
C GLN A 276 -10.75 -12.69 1.72
N VAL A 277 -9.86 -11.80 2.19
CA VAL A 277 -10.22 -10.49 2.76
C VAL A 277 -10.21 -9.38 1.71
N ILE A 278 -9.19 -9.31 0.83
CA ILE A 278 -9.13 -8.24 -0.20
C ILE A 278 -9.87 -8.58 -1.49
N GLY A 279 -10.20 -9.85 -1.71
CA GLY A 279 -10.79 -10.37 -2.94
C GLY A 279 -9.80 -11.13 -3.82
N ARG A 280 -10.30 -12.20 -4.46
CA ARG A 280 -9.52 -13.03 -5.37
C ARG A 280 -9.27 -12.30 -6.71
N PRO A 281 -8.15 -12.60 -7.41
CA PRO A 281 -7.90 -12.07 -8.75
C PRO A 281 -9.04 -12.41 -9.72
N MET A 282 -9.29 -11.52 -10.69
CA MET A 282 -10.20 -11.80 -11.79
C MET A 282 -9.67 -12.91 -12.68
N MET A 283 -10.57 -13.70 -13.29
CA MET A 283 -10.17 -14.63 -14.33
C MET A 283 -10.01 -13.86 -15.66
N PRO A 284 -8.81 -13.83 -16.27
CA PRO A 284 -8.60 -13.10 -17.52
C PRO A 284 -9.33 -13.73 -18.72
N PRO A 285 -9.50 -13.00 -19.83
CA PRO A 285 -9.78 -13.61 -21.12
C PRO A 285 -8.52 -14.34 -21.64
N TYR A 286 -8.69 -15.49 -22.32
CA TYR A 286 -7.55 -16.34 -22.72
C TYR A 286 -6.52 -15.61 -23.61
N TRP A 287 -6.98 -14.73 -24.51
CA TRP A 287 -6.11 -13.97 -25.42
C TRP A 287 -5.13 -13.04 -24.70
N SER A 288 -5.41 -12.62 -23.46
CA SER A 288 -4.49 -11.76 -22.69
C SER A 288 -3.39 -12.53 -21.95
N LEU A 289 -3.19 -13.79 -22.33
CA LEU A 289 -2.02 -14.61 -21.98
C LEU A 289 -1.11 -14.86 -23.21
N GLY A 290 -1.49 -14.31 -24.37
CA GLY A 290 -0.69 -14.32 -25.59
C GLY A 290 0.36 -13.20 -25.61
N PHE A 291 0.97 -12.94 -26.77
CA PHE A 291 1.95 -11.87 -26.88
C PHE A 291 1.30 -10.50 -27.18
N HIS A 292 1.77 -9.47 -26.48
CA HIS A 292 1.30 -8.08 -26.57
C HIS A 292 2.42 -7.18 -27.10
N LEU A 293 2.13 -6.26 -28.02
CA LEU A 293 3.13 -5.32 -28.55
C LEU A 293 2.62 -3.87 -28.53
N CYS A 294 3.36 -3.00 -27.85
CA CYS A 294 3.08 -1.58 -27.66
C CYS A 294 4.36 -0.74 -27.84
N ARG A 295 4.19 0.56 -28.07
CA ARG A 295 5.14 1.64 -27.69
C ARG A 295 4.44 2.99 -27.77
N TRP A 296 5.03 3.98 -27.11
CA TRP A 296 4.92 5.37 -27.52
C TRP A 296 5.73 5.62 -28.81
N GLY A 297 5.10 6.19 -29.83
CA GLY A 297 5.69 6.54 -31.13
C GLY A 297 5.13 5.75 -32.32
N TYR A 298 4.00 5.06 -32.20
CA TYR A 298 3.27 4.52 -33.35
C TYR A 298 2.35 5.59 -33.93
N THR A 299 2.94 6.58 -34.60
CA THR A 299 2.28 7.87 -34.92
C THR A 299 1.13 7.83 -35.92
N THR A 300 0.83 6.70 -36.56
CA THR A 300 -0.32 6.50 -37.48
C THR A 300 -0.83 5.06 -37.48
N THR A 301 -2.05 4.83 -37.97
CA THR A 301 -2.60 3.50 -38.26
C THR A 301 -1.73 2.71 -39.25
N ASN A 302 -1.19 3.35 -40.28
CA ASN A 302 -0.28 2.75 -41.26
C ASN A 302 1.02 2.23 -40.59
N THR A 303 1.60 3.01 -39.67
CA THR A 303 2.74 2.58 -38.84
C THR A 303 2.37 1.36 -37.99
N THR A 304 1.20 1.37 -37.36
CA THR A 304 0.69 0.29 -36.50
C THR A 304 0.46 -1.01 -37.30
N ARG A 305 -0.23 -0.94 -38.45
CA ARG A 305 -0.40 -2.09 -39.37
C ARG A 305 0.94 -2.67 -39.83
N LYS A 306 1.92 -1.83 -40.17
CA LYS A 306 3.27 -2.28 -40.59
C LYS A 306 4.01 -3.06 -39.50
N VAL A 307 3.74 -2.78 -38.22
CA VAL A 307 4.32 -3.51 -37.08
C VAL A 307 3.69 -4.90 -36.98
N ALA A 308 2.36 -4.97 -36.89
CA ALA A 308 1.63 -6.24 -36.85
C ALA A 308 1.95 -7.13 -38.07
N GLN A 309 2.08 -6.54 -39.26
CA GLN A 309 2.45 -7.27 -40.47
C GLN A 309 3.92 -7.76 -40.44
N ARG A 310 4.85 -7.01 -39.85
CA ARG A 310 6.24 -7.47 -39.68
C ARG A 310 6.34 -8.65 -38.71
N MET A 311 5.61 -8.61 -37.59
CA MET A 311 5.53 -9.73 -36.64
C MET A 311 5.00 -10.99 -37.36
N HIS A 312 3.89 -10.87 -38.07
CA HIS A 312 3.30 -11.95 -38.86
C HIS A 312 4.25 -12.50 -39.94
N ASN A 313 4.87 -11.63 -40.75
CA ASN A 313 5.83 -12.03 -41.79
C ASN A 313 7.08 -12.72 -41.22
N ALA A 314 7.43 -12.46 -39.95
CA ALA A 314 8.53 -13.10 -39.24
C ALA A 314 8.12 -14.38 -38.48
N ASN A 315 6.85 -14.83 -38.61
CA ASN A 315 6.24 -15.92 -37.84
C ASN A 315 6.30 -15.73 -36.31
N LEU A 316 6.32 -14.48 -35.84
CA LEU A 316 6.28 -14.15 -34.42
C LEU A 316 4.82 -14.06 -33.94
N PRO A 317 4.42 -14.77 -32.87
CA PRO A 317 3.09 -14.63 -32.27
C PRO A 317 2.79 -13.19 -31.85
N LEU A 318 1.57 -12.74 -32.08
CA LEU A 318 1.04 -11.45 -31.64
C LEU A 318 -0.49 -11.55 -31.52
N ASP A 319 -0.98 -11.71 -30.29
CA ASP A 319 -2.42 -11.73 -30.01
C ASP A 319 -2.98 -10.31 -29.94
N VAL A 320 -2.21 -9.35 -29.42
CA VAL A 320 -2.72 -8.02 -29.07
C VAL A 320 -1.81 -6.91 -29.57
N GLN A 321 -2.34 -6.06 -30.47
CA GLN A 321 -1.69 -4.82 -30.88
C GLN A 321 -2.20 -3.65 -30.01
N TRP A 322 -1.28 -2.78 -29.60
CA TRP A 322 -1.58 -1.64 -28.73
C TRP A 322 -1.21 -0.31 -29.41
N ASN A 323 -1.86 0.78 -29.00
CA ASN A 323 -1.36 2.14 -29.22
C ASN A 323 -1.39 2.97 -27.92
N ASP A 324 -0.30 3.70 -27.73
CA ASP A 324 -0.14 4.81 -26.79
C ASP A 324 -0.87 6.08 -27.30
N LEU A 325 -0.77 7.20 -26.58
CA LEU A 325 -1.46 8.49 -26.80
C LEU A 325 -1.24 9.13 -28.19
N ASP A 326 -0.38 8.54 -29.03
CA ASP A 326 -0.32 8.79 -30.47
C ASP A 326 -1.71 8.80 -31.14
N TYR A 327 -2.64 7.93 -30.70
CA TYR A 327 -3.96 7.80 -31.35
C TYR A 327 -4.86 9.03 -31.18
N ALA A 328 -4.74 9.74 -30.05
CA ALA A 328 -5.73 10.70 -29.58
C ALA A 328 -5.57 12.10 -30.19
N ASP A 329 -6.67 12.76 -30.56
CA ASP A 329 -6.61 14.15 -31.05
C ASP A 329 -6.16 15.07 -29.92
N LYS A 330 -4.99 15.69 -30.11
CA LYS A 330 -4.31 16.54 -29.12
C LYS A 330 -4.14 15.86 -27.76
N ARG A 331 -3.96 14.52 -27.76
CA ARG A 331 -3.88 13.66 -26.56
C ARG A 331 -5.13 13.69 -25.67
N ARG A 332 -6.30 14.00 -26.22
CA ARG A 332 -7.58 13.96 -25.50
C ARG A 332 -8.19 12.57 -25.58
N ILE A 333 -8.38 11.90 -24.45
CA ILE A 333 -9.01 10.57 -24.39
C ILE A 333 -10.42 10.55 -25.02
N PHE A 334 -10.90 9.37 -25.38
CA PHE A 334 -12.18 9.18 -26.11
C PHE A 334 -12.29 9.95 -27.45
N THR A 335 -11.16 10.37 -28.02
CA THR A 335 -11.05 10.92 -29.38
C THR A 335 -10.01 10.13 -30.18
N PHE A 336 -9.94 10.34 -31.49
CA PHE A 336 -8.79 9.94 -32.29
C PHE A 336 -8.45 11.03 -33.30
N ASP A 337 -7.18 11.14 -33.66
CA ASP A 337 -6.66 12.13 -34.60
C ASP A 337 -7.21 11.85 -36.01
N PRO A 338 -8.01 12.76 -36.61
CA PRO A 338 -8.71 12.49 -37.86
C PRO A 338 -7.78 12.38 -39.08
N TRP A 339 -6.52 12.81 -38.97
CA TRP A 339 -5.55 12.80 -40.08
C TRP A 339 -4.58 11.62 -39.98
N ARG A 340 -4.17 11.25 -38.77
CA ARG A 340 -3.21 10.16 -38.49
C ARG A 340 -3.86 8.83 -38.13
N PHE A 341 -5.11 8.91 -37.66
CA PHE A 341 -5.92 7.81 -37.13
C PHE A 341 -7.39 7.88 -37.60
N GLY A 342 -7.67 8.59 -38.70
CA GLY A 342 -9.03 8.67 -39.26
C GLY A 342 -9.65 7.32 -39.60
N ASP A 343 -8.82 6.34 -39.98
CA ASP A 343 -9.19 4.94 -40.29
C ASP A 343 -8.91 3.96 -39.14
N LEU A 344 -8.89 4.45 -37.90
CA LEU A 344 -8.72 3.63 -36.70
C LEU A 344 -9.82 2.55 -36.55
N PRO A 345 -11.12 2.82 -36.76
CA PRO A 345 -12.15 1.78 -36.74
C PRO A 345 -11.85 0.61 -37.68
N GLU A 346 -11.48 0.92 -38.93
CA GLU A 346 -11.16 -0.03 -39.98
C GLU A 346 -9.93 -0.88 -39.62
N MET A 347 -8.89 -0.26 -39.04
CA MET A 347 -7.70 -0.96 -38.55
C MET A 347 -8.03 -1.97 -37.44
N VAL A 348 -8.93 -1.63 -36.50
CA VAL A 348 -9.35 -2.57 -35.45
C VAL A 348 -10.14 -3.73 -36.04
N GLU A 349 -11.06 -3.46 -36.97
CA GLU A 349 -11.80 -4.51 -37.69
C GLU A 349 -10.88 -5.40 -38.54
N GLU A 350 -9.78 -4.88 -39.10
CA GLU A 350 -8.74 -5.70 -39.77
C GLU A 350 -8.03 -6.64 -38.79
N PHE A 351 -7.68 -6.15 -37.59
CA PHE A 351 -7.07 -6.98 -36.54
C PHE A 351 -8.06 -8.04 -36.04
N HIS A 352 -9.34 -7.69 -35.83
CA HIS A 352 -10.39 -8.64 -35.43
C HIS A 352 -10.62 -9.73 -36.47
N ARG A 353 -10.67 -9.39 -37.76
CA ARG A 353 -10.75 -10.36 -38.88
C ARG A 353 -9.55 -11.30 -38.95
N ARG A 354 -8.39 -10.92 -38.38
CA ARG A 354 -7.19 -11.76 -38.25
C ARG A 354 -7.13 -12.54 -36.93
N GLY A 355 -8.17 -12.49 -36.11
CA GLY A 355 -8.21 -13.11 -34.78
C GLY A 355 -7.48 -12.33 -33.67
N MET A 356 -6.76 -11.25 -34.01
CA MET A 356 -6.05 -10.39 -33.08
C MET A 356 -7.02 -9.53 -32.23
N LYS A 357 -6.46 -8.87 -31.22
CA LYS A 357 -7.16 -7.98 -30.29
C LYS A 357 -6.49 -6.61 -30.25
N TYR A 358 -7.22 -5.59 -29.81
CA TYR A 358 -6.74 -4.21 -29.80
C TYR A 358 -6.95 -3.50 -28.46
N ILE A 359 -5.92 -2.78 -27.99
CA ILE A 359 -5.94 -2.04 -26.72
C ILE A 359 -5.40 -0.63 -26.93
N LEU A 360 -6.00 0.32 -26.20
CA LEU A 360 -5.59 1.72 -26.14
C LEU A 360 -5.30 2.15 -24.71
N ILE A 361 -4.38 3.10 -24.57
CA ILE A 361 -4.16 3.87 -23.33
C ILE A 361 -5.32 4.85 -23.07
N LEU A 362 -5.60 5.09 -21.79
CA LEU A 362 -6.67 5.95 -21.31
C LEU A 362 -6.24 6.61 -19.99
N ASP A 363 -5.77 7.85 -20.06
CA ASP A 363 -5.49 8.67 -18.86
C ASP A 363 -6.79 9.04 -18.13
N PRO A 364 -6.78 9.31 -16.81
CA PRO A 364 -7.89 9.95 -16.11
C PRO A 364 -8.06 11.44 -16.43
N GLY A 365 -7.01 12.13 -16.92
CA GLY A 365 -6.96 13.59 -17.03
C GLY A 365 -7.84 14.16 -18.15
N ILE A 366 -8.97 14.77 -17.83
CA ILE A 366 -9.93 15.29 -18.80
C ILE A 366 -9.59 16.74 -19.18
N SER A 367 -9.18 16.96 -20.44
CA SER A 367 -8.83 18.29 -20.97
C SER A 367 -9.93 19.33 -20.71
N SER A 368 -9.58 20.39 -19.98
CA SER A 368 -10.51 21.44 -19.54
C SER A 368 -10.43 22.72 -20.38
N THR A 369 -9.79 22.66 -21.56
CA THR A 369 -9.47 23.81 -22.43
C THR A 369 -10.13 23.73 -23.82
N SER A 370 -10.92 22.69 -24.07
CA SER A 370 -11.71 22.59 -25.30
C SER A 370 -12.88 23.59 -25.25
N PRO A 371 -13.24 24.27 -26.35
CA PRO A 371 -14.46 25.09 -26.40
C PRO A 371 -15.71 24.29 -26.02
N THR A 372 -16.68 24.94 -25.40
CA THR A 372 -17.94 24.34 -24.94
C THR A 372 -18.63 23.57 -26.06
N GLU A 373 -19.14 22.38 -25.73
CA GLU A 373 -19.80 21.41 -26.62
C GLU A 373 -18.88 20.76 -27.68
N THR A 374 -17.57 21.00 -27.65
CA THR A 374 -16.58 20.37 -28.57
C THR A 374 -15.79 19.21 -27.96
N TYR A 375 -16.02 18.87 -26.68
CA TYR A 375 -15.36 17.73 -26.03
C TYR A 375 -16.28 17.06 -25.00
N PRO A 376 -17.22 16.19 -25.47
CA PRO A 376 -18.26 15.59 -24.65
C PRO A 376 -17.82 14.97 -23.30
N PRO A 377 -16.66 14.33 -23.15
CA PRO A 377 -16.20 13.86 -21.84
C PRO A 377 -16.11 14.98 -20.79
N PHE A 378 -15.63 16.18 -21.17
CA PHE A 378 -15.62 17.34 -20.30
C PHE A 378 -17.01 17.96 -20.19
N ASP A 379 -17.68 18.23 -21.31
CA ASP A 379 -18.99 18.90 -21.33
C ASP A 379 -20.08 18.15 -20.56
N ASP A 380 -20.12 16.82 -20.63
CA ASP A 380 -21.04 15.97 -19.85
C ASP A 380 -20.57 15.78 -18.40
N GLY A 381 -19.25 15.70 -18.17
CA GLY A 381 -18.67 15.62 -16.84
C GLY A 381 -18.94 16.85 -15.98
N LEU A 382 -18.97 18.04 -16.60
CA LEU A 382 -19.43 19.29 -15.99
C LEU A 382 -20.91 19.21 -15.60
N LYS A 383 -21.77 18.76 -16.53
CA LYS A 383 -23.23 18.66 -16.33
C LYS A 383 -23.62 17.65 -15.23
N ARG A 384 -22.76 16.65 -14.97
CA ARG A 384 -23.00 15.53 -14.03
C ARG A 384 -22.16 15.60 -12.74
N ASP A 385 -21.45 16.71 -12.52
CA ASP A 385 -20.63 17.00 -11.33
C ASP A 385 -19.61 15.89 -10.99
N VAL A 386 -18.91 15.36 -12.02
CA VAL A 386 -18.10 14.13 -11.90
C VAL A 386 -16.68 14.35 -11.40
N PHE A 387 -16.22 15.60 -11.34
CA PHE A 387 -14.82 15.98 -11.13
C PHE A 387 -14.48 16.30 -9.67
N ILE A 388 -13.22 16.06 -9.30
CA ILE A 388 -12.62 16.45 -8.02
C ILE A 388 -12.63 17.98 -7.90
N LYS A 389 -13.00 18.48 -6.71
CA LYS A 389 -13.11 19.91 -6.42
C LYS A 389 -12.01 20.39 -5.48
N ASN A 390 -11.68 21.68 -5.55
CA ASN A 390 -10.86 22.35 -4.54
C ASN A 390 -11.70 22.66 -3.27
N VAL A 391 -11.11 23.31 -2.28
CA VAL A 391 -11.80 23.65 -1.01
C VAL A 391 -12.89 24.71 -1.16
N THR A 392 -12.94 25.48 -2.25
CA THR A 392 -14.00 26.46 -2.51
C THR A 392 -15.17 25.88 -3.33
N GLY A 393 -15.11 24.59 -3.69
CA GLY A 393 -16.15 23.90 -4.46
C GLY A 393 -16.03 24.08 -5.98
N HIS A 394 -15.02 24.81 -6.47
CA HIS A 394 -14.67 24.85 -7.89
C HIS A 394 -13.93 23.58 -8.30
N ILE A 395 -13.94 23.22 -9.58
CA ILE A 395 -13.24 22.04 -10.08
C ILE A 395 -11.72 22.25 -9.96
N LEU A 396 -11.01 21.26 -9.41
CA LEU A 396 -9.54 21.31 -9.32
C LEU A 396 -8.96 21.02 -10.72
N ILE A 397 -8.23 22.00 -11.25
CA ILE A 397 -7.53 21.88 -12.53
C ILE A 397 -6.04 21.62 -12.27
N GLY A 398 -5.57 20.42 -12.63
CA GLY A 398 -4.15 20.08 -12.75
C GLY A 398 -3.69 20.14 -14.20
N LYS A 399 -2.59 19.47 -14.52
CA LYS A 399 -2.01 19.46 -15.87
C LYS A 399 -1.38 18.11 -16.19
N VAL A 400 -1.83 17.45 -17.25
CA VAL A 400 -1.18 16.26 -17.83
C VAL A 400 -1.07 16.38 -19.36
N TRP A 401 -1.10 15.28 -20.10
CA TRP A 401 -0.74 15.21 -21.52
C TRP A 401 -1.46 16.18 -22.49
N PRO A 402 -2.78 16.45 -22.38
CA PRO A 402 -3.48 17.42 -23.23
C PRO A 402 -3.46 18.86 -22.68
N GLY A 403 -2.64 19.16 -21.67
CA GLY A 403 -2.57 20.47 -21.02
C GLY A 403 -3.38 20.53 -19.71
N PRO A 404 -4.04 21.66 -19.39
CA PRO A 404 -4.89 21.76 -18.20
C PRO A 404 -6.03 20.74 -18.21
N THR A 405 -6.28 20.12 -17.05
CA THR A 405 -7.11 18.93 -16.92
C THR A 405 -7.88 18.89 -15.61
N ALA A 406 -9.14 18.47 -15.67
CA ALA A 406 -9.93 18.09 -14.51
C ALA A 406 -9.81 16.57 -14.25
N PHE A 407 -9.87 16.16 -12.99
CA PHE A 407 -9.69 14.76 -12.57
C PHE A 407 -11.02 14.15 -12.12
N PRO A 408 -11.50 13.04 -12.71
CA PRO A 408 -12.74 12.39 -12.29
C PRO A 408 -12.64 11.82 -10.87
N ASP A 409 -13.71 11.95 -10.09
CA ASP A 409 -13.82 11.27 -8.81
C ASP A 409 -14.49 9.89 -8.93
N PHE A 410 -13.68 8.85 -9.18
CA PHE A 410 -14.18 7.48 -9.22
C PHE A 410 -14.71 6.92 -7.87
N THR A 411 -14.73 7.70 -6.77
CA THR A 411 -15.49 7.35 -5.55
C THR A 411 -16.98 7.68 -5.65
N ASN A 412 -17.35 8.62 -6.52
CA ASN A 412 -18.73 8.99 -6.82
C ASN A 412 -19.40 7.93 -7.72
N PRO A 413 -20.60 7.42 -7.38
CA PRO A 413 -21.36 6.54 -8.26
C PRO A 413 -21.68 7.16 -9.64
N GLU A 414 -21.94 8.47 -9.71
CA GLU A 414 -22.31 9.12 -10.97
C GLU A 414 -21.14 9.17 -11.96
N THR A 415 -19.94 9.52 -11.48
CA THR A 415 -18.68 9.45 -12.26
C THR A 415 -18.45 8.06 -12.86
N ARG A 416 -18.90 6.98 -12.21
CA ARG A 416 -18.77 5.62 -12.76
C ARG A 416 -19.72 5.34 -13.91
N GLN A 417 -20.93 5.94 -13.88
CA GLN A 417 -21.85 5.85 -15.00
C GLN A 417 -21.38 6.75 -16.15
N TRP A 418 -20.94 7.98 -15.88
CA TRP A 418 -20.32 8.86 -16.87
C TRP A 418 -19.12 8.22 -17.57
N TRP A 419 -18.24 7.53 -16.82
CA TRP A 419 -17.09 6.82 -17.38
C TRP A 419 -17.53 5.64 -18.27
N GLU A 420 -18.56 4.90 -17.85
CA GLU A 420 -19.17 3.85 -18.66
C GLU A 420 -19.81 4.39 -19.94
N ASP A 421 -20.50 5.53 -19.86
CA ASP A 421 -21.15 6.18 -21.00
C ASP A 421 -20.11 6.70 -22.00
N CYS A 422 -18.98 7.26 -21.51
CA CYS A 422 -17.84 7.65 -22.33
C CYS A 422 -17.16 6.45 -23.01
N ILE A 423 -16.88 5.37 -22.25
CA ILE A 423 -16.32 4.11 -22.79
C ILE A 423 -17.28 3.50 -23.82
N ARG A 424 -18.59 3.51 -23.57
CA ARG A 424 -19.64 3.03 -24.49
C ARG A 424 -19.68 3.85 -25.77
N GLY A 425 -19.67 5.18 -25.65
CA GLY A 425 -19.67 6.11 -26.77
C GLY A 425 -18.43 5.97 -27.66
N PHE A 426 -17.25 5.79 -27.06
CA PHE A 426 -16.02 5.53 -27.82
C PHE A 426 -15.98 4.12 -28.43
N HIS A 427 -16.35 3.09 -27.67
CA HIS A 427 -16.40 1.71 -28.17
C HIS A 427 -17.40 1.53 -29.34
N SER A 428 -18.46 2.35 -29.40
CA SER A 428 -19.38 2.35 -30.56
C SER A 428 -18.73 2.79 -31.88
N LYS A 429 -17.55 3.41 -31.82
CA LYS A 429 -16.75 3.85 -32.97
C LYS A 429 -15.50 3.00 -33.18
N VAL A 430 -14.81 2.62 -32.09
CA VAL A 430 -13.56 1.85 -32.10
C VAL A 430 -13.71 0.67 -31.14
N PRO A 431 -13.95 -0.57 -31.62
CA PRO A 431 -14.33 -1.70 -30.76
C PRO A 431 -13.13 -2.31 -30.02
N VAL A 432 -12.59 -1.58 -29.03
CA VAL A 432 -11.44 -2.00 -28.20
C VAL A 432 -11.73 -3.26 -27.38
N ASP A 433 -10.71 -4.09 -27.19
CA ASP A 433 -10.82 -5.36 -26.44
C ASP A 433 -10.51 -5.23 -24.93
N GLY A 434 -9.78 -4.19 -24.58
CA GLY A 434 -9.38 -3.85 -23.23
C GLY A 434 -8.88 -2.41 -23.18
N LEU A 435 -8.65 -1.91 -21.96
CA LEU A 435 -8.15 -0.57 -21.73
C LEU A 435 -6.92 -0.63 -20.83
N TRP A 436 -5.90 0.14 -21.22
CA TRP A 436 -4.73 0.43 -20.42
C TRP A 436 -4.99 1.75 -19.72
N ILE A 437 -5.13 1.75 -18.40
CA ILE A 437 -5.31 2.97 -17.60
C ILE A 437 -3.97 3.34 -16.96
N ASP A 438 -3.55 4.57 -17.21
CA ASP A 438 -2.23 5.08 -16.84
C ASP A 438 -2.37 6.46 -16.19
N MET A 439 -1.27 7.03 -15.68
CA MET A 439 -1.26 8.35 -15.02
C MET A 439 -2.21 8.44 -13.81
N ASN A 440 -2.55 7.30 -13.19
CA ASN A 440 -3.71 7.13 -12.30
C ASN A 440 -3.39 6.99 -10.80
N GLU A 441 -2.25 7.52 -10.38
CA GLU A 441 -1.91 7.73 -8.96
C GLU A 441 -2.83 8.72 -8.20
N PRO A 442 -3.41 9.80 -8.76
CA PRO A 442 -3.24 10.36 -10.10
C PRO A 442 -1.96 11.18 -10.24
N ALA A 443 -1.36 11.14 -11.42
CA ALA A 443 -0.20 11.94 -11.79
C ALA A 443 -0.59 13.39 -12.12
N ASN A 444 0.31 14.34 -11.86
CA ASN A 444 0.12 15.75 -12.16
C ASN A 444 1.47 16.43 -12.49
N PHE A 445 1.55 17.14 -13.63
CA PHE A 445 2.76 17.86 -14.07
C PHE A 445 2.90 19.25 -13.42
N VAL A 446 1.94 19.66 -12.59
CA VAL A 446 2.05 20.76 -11.64
C VAL A 446 1.89 20.22 -10.23
N GLN A 447 2.49 20.89 -9.24
CA GLN A 447 2.33 20.49 -7.85
C GLN A 447 0.94 20.91 -7.35
N GLY A 448 0.09 19.93 -7.03
CA GLY A 448 -1.23 20.17 -6.48
C GLY A 448 -2.28 20.63 -7.50
N SER A 449 -2.18 21.86 -8.00
CA SER A 449 -3.08 22.40 -9.05
C SER A 449 -2.45 23.56 -9.81
N MET A 450 -3.10 23.99 -10.90
CA MET A 450 -2.76 25.20 -11.65
C MET A 450 -2.86 26.49 -10.82
N GLU A 451 -3.58 26.47 -9.70
CA GLU A 451 -3.76 27.57 -8.75
C GLU A 451 -2.93 27.38 -7.46
N GLY A 452 -2.11 26.33 -7.38
CA GLY A 452 -1.45 25.89 -6.13
C GLY A 452 -2.40 25.12 -5.20
N CYS A 453 -2.10 25.11 -3.90
CA CYS A 453 -2.92 24.50 -2.85
C CYS A 453 -3.11 25.45 -1.65
N PRO A 454 -4.20 25.32 -0.88
CA PRO A 454 -4.42 26.13 0.32
C PRO A 454 -3.55 25.64 1.49
N HIS A 455 -2.86 26.54 2.16
CA HIS A 455 -2.13 26.23 3.41
C HIS A 455 -3.07 25.69 4.48
N THR A 456 -2.95 24.40 4.77
CA THR A 456 -3.80 23.65 5.70
C THR A 456 -3.02 22.45 6.23
N ASP A 457 -3.38 21.97 7.42
CA ASP A 457 -2.81 20.75 8.04
C ASP A 457 -2.89 19.49 7.15
N LEU A 458 -3.63 19.50 6.02
CA LEU A 458 -3.67 18.40 5.06
C LEU A 458 -2.56 18.48 3.99
N GLU A 459 -2.19 19.69 3.55
CA GLU A 459 -1.01 19.88 2.69
C GLU A 459 0.28 19.87 3.53
N ASP A 460 0.20 20.51 4.72
CA ASP A 460 1.28 20.75 5.68
C ASP A 460 1.08 19.91 6.98
N PRO A 461 1.08 18.56 6.93
CA PRO A 461 0.76 17.73 8.10
C PRO A 461 1.86 17.77 9.17
N PRO A 462 1.53 17.48 10.44
CA PRO A 462 2.50 17.43 11.55
C PRO A 462 3.54 16.30 11.40
N TYR A 463 3.36 15.41 10.42
CA TYR A 463 4.35 14.45 9.96
C TYR A 463 4.15 14.19 8.46
N THR A 464 5.19 14.42 7.67
CA THR A 464 5.24 14.00 6.27
C THR A 464 6.16 12.77 6.15
N PRO A 465 5.65 11.62 5.64
CA PRO A 465 6.49 10.49 5.26
C PRO A 465 7.57 10.89 4.24
N ARG A 466 8.61 10.05 4.07
CA ARG A 466 9.69 10.31 3.10
C ARG A 466 9.22 10.07 1.65
N VAL A 467 8.36 10.95 1.15
CA VAL A 467 7.87 10.98 -0.24
C VAL A 467 8.87 11.71 -1.14
N VAL A 468 8.90 11.36 -2.43
CA VAL A 468 9.75 12.06 -3.41
C VAL A 468 9.25 13.48 -3.62
N GLY A 469 10.15 14.46 -3.42
CA GLY A 469 9.80 15.89 -3.39
C GLY A 469 9.47 16.43 -2.01
N GLY A 470 9.37 15.58 -0.97
CA GLY A 470 9.20 16.00 0.43
C GLY A 470 7.79 16.44 0.84
N GLU A 471 6.89 16.69 -0.11
CA GLU A 471 5.51 17.17 0.10
C GLU A 471 4.50 16.21 -0.52
N LEU A 472 3.35 15.99 0.15
CA LEU A 472 2.37 14.98 -0.27
C LEU A 472 1.71 15.24 -1.63
N ASN A 473 1.56 16.52 -2.00
CA ASN A 473 1.01 16.97 -3.28
C ASN A 473 2.06 17.02 -4.43
N SER A 474 3.31 16.64 -4.16
CA SER A 474 4.35 16.54 -5.19
C SER A 474 3.99 15.48 -6.23
N GLY A 475 3.86 15.90 -7.50
CA GLY A 475 3.47 15.03 -8.63
C GLY A 475 2.02 14.54 -8.62
N THR A 476 1.14 15.11 -7.77
CA THR A 476 -0.28 14.72 -7.68
C THR A 476 -1.16 15.94 -7.37
N LEU A 477 -2.40 15.73 -6.89
CA LEU A 477 -3.37 16.79 -6.57
C LEU A 477 -3.18 17.34 -5.14
N CYS A 478 -3.83 18.46 -4.83
CA CYS A 478 -3.90 18.98 -3.45
C CYS A 478 -4.56 17.97 -2.50
N MET A 479 -4.01 17.82 -1.30
CA MET A 479 -4.50 16.89 -0.27
C MET A 479 -5.88 17.25 0.27
N SER A 480 -6.14 18.55 0.38
CA SER A 480 -7.40 19.18 0.78
C SER A 480 -8.51 19.09 -0.28
N ALA A 481 -8.21 18.61 -1.49
CA ALA A 481 -9.19 18.47 -2.57
C ALA A 481 -10.33 17.52 -2.19
N GLN A 482 -11.56 17.89 -2.54
CA GLN A 482 -12.80 17.25 -2.13
C GLN A 482 -13.22 16.15 -3.12
N ARG A 483 -13.49 14.96 -2.58
CA ARG A 483 -14.08 13.81 -3.29
C ARG A 483 -15.35 13.37 -2.57
N ARG A 484 -16.22 12.61 -3.22
CA ARG A 484 -17.55 12.22 -2.74
C ARG A 484 -17.54 11.41 -1.44
N GLN A 485 -16.43 10.74 -1.12
CA GLN A 485 -16.29 9.94 0.12
C GLN A 485 -15.39 10.56 1.20
N SER A 486 -14.43 11.44 0.84
CA SER A 486 -13.50 12.12 1.75
C SER A 486 -12.62 13.13 0.98
N THR A 487 -11.73 13.85 1.66
CA THR A 487 -10.55 14.52 1.06
C THR A 487 -9.62 13.57 0.30
N HIS A 488 -8.85 14.12 -0.66
CA HIS A 488 -7.85 13.38 -1.44
C HIS A 488 -6.74 12.77 -0.55
N TYR A 489 -6.35 13.43 0.55
CA TYR A 489 -5.48 12.88 1.61
C TYR A 489 -5.89 11.46 2.08
N ASN A 490 -7.19 11.19 2.13
CA ASN A 490 -7.74 9.89 2.54
C ASN A 490 -7.97 8.90 1.38
N LEU A 491 -7.83 9.35 0.13
CA LEU A 491 -8.28 8.64 -1.07
C LEU A 491 -7.24 8.59 -2.21
N HIS A 492 -6.07 9.21 -2.02
CA HIS A 492 -4.99 9.29 -3.01
C HIS A 492 -4.53 7.90 -3.47
N ASN A 493 -3.94 7.08 -2.60
CA ASN A 493 -3.54 5.71 -2.93
C ASN A 493 -4.69 4.80 -3.42
N MET A 494 -5.96 5.22 -3.32
CA MET A 494 -7.11 4.48 -3.82
C MET A 494 -7.54 4.91 -5.23
N TYR A 495 -6.93 5.93 -5.84
CA TYR A 495 -7.38 6.49 -7.13
C TYR A 495 -7.43 5.43 -8.23
N GLY A 496 -6.29 4.83 -8.59
CA GLY A 496 -6.20 3.77 -9.60
C GLY A 496 -7.05 2.54 -9.29
N LEU A 497 -7.23 2.16 -8.01
CA LEU A 497 -8.18 1.10 -7.63
C LEU A 497 -9.64 1.48 -7.95
N THR A 498 -10.02 2.72 -7.66
CA THR A 498 -11.40 3.20 -7.93
C THR A 498 -11.67 3.38 -9.41
N GLU A 499 -10.66 3.78 -10.20
CA GLU A 499 -10.73 3.80 -11.67
C GLU A 499 -10.79 2.40 -12.25
N ALA A 500 -9.87 1.50 -11.87
CA ALA A 500 -9.86 0.10 -12.32
C ALA A 500 -11.20 -0.58 -12.08
N TYR A 501 -11.83 -0.34 -10.92
CA TYR A 501 -13.18 -0.79 -10.62
C TYR A 501 -14.23 -0.23 -11.61
N ALA A 502 -14.16 1.05 -11.94
CA ALA A 502 -15.07 1.69 -12.91
C ALA A 502 -14.86 1.13 -14.33
N THR A 503 -13.62 1.13 -14.82
CA THR A 503 -13.20 0.66 -16.15
C THR A 503 -13.53 -0.82 -16.35
N ASN A 504 -13.27 -1.68 -15.34
CA ASN A 504 -13.61 -3.10 -15.38
C ASN A 504 -15.11 -3.33 -15.56
N ARG A 505 -15.94 -2.65 -14.74
CA ARG A 505 -17.40 -2.77 -14.82
C ARG A 505 -17.98 -2.19 -16.10
N ALA A 506 -17.43 -1.07 -16.58
CA ALA A 506 -17.79 -0.47 -17.86
C ALA A 506 -17.51 -1.44 -19.01
N LEU A 507 -16.29 -1.95 -19.15
CA LEU A 507 -15.93 -2.92 -20.20
C LEU A 507 -16.76 -4.21 -20.13
N ALA A 508 -17.02 -4.74 -18.93
CA ALA A 508 -17.85 -5.93 -18.76
C ALA A 508 -19.28 -5.72 -19.30
N LYS A 509 -19.91 -4.57 -19.00
CA LYS A 509 -21.24 -4.19 -19.52
C LYS A 509 -21.25 -3.81 -21.00
N VAL A 510 -20.22 -3.11 -21.48
CA VAL A 510 -20.15 -2.61 -22.87
C VAL A 510 -19.85 -3.73 -23.86
N ARG A 511 -18.99 -4.70 -23.48
CA ARG A 511 -18.56 -5.79 -24.36
C ARG A 511 -19.30 -7.11 -24.14
N GLY A 512 -20.04 -7.27 -23.04
CA GLY A 512 -20.71 -8.52 -22.66
C GLY A 512 -19.74 -9.70 -22.45
N LYS A 513 -18.48 -9.41 -22.17
CA LYS A 513 -17.33 -10.36 -22.14
C LYS A 513 -16.47 -10.08 -20.91
N ARG A 514 -15.55 -11.00 -20.59
CA ARG A 514 -14.51 -10.74 -19.59
C ARG A 514 -13.76 -9.45 -19.97
N PRO A 515 -13.68 -8.44 -19.08
CA PRO A 515 -12.90 -7.25 -19.33
C PRO A 515 -11.41 -7.57 -19.28
N PHE A 516 -10.61 -6.76 -19.97
CA PHE A 516 -9.18 -6.65 -19.71
C PHE A 516 -8.90 -5.19 -19.33
N VAL A 517 -8.30 -5.01 -18.16
CA VAL A 517 -7.79 -3.73 -17.68
C VAL A 517 -6.35 -3.96 -17.24
N LEU A 518 -5.46 -3.04 -17.60
CA LEU A 518 -4.09 -2.96 -17.10
C LEU A 518 -3.91 -1.57 -16.47
N SER A 519 -3.47 -1.51 -15.21
CA SER A 519 -3.40 -0.28 -14.41
C SER A 519 -1.99 -0.04 -13.89
N ARG A 520 -1.51 1.22 -13.90
CA ARG A 520 -0.22 1.57 -13.29
C ARG A 520 -0.35 1.58 -11.78
N SER A 521 -1.15 2.53 -11.29
CA SER A 521 -1.38 2.69 -9.88
C SER A 521 -2.27 1.58 -9.34
N SER A 522 -1.98 1.18 -8.10
CA SER A 522 -2.55 0.00 -7.47
C SER A 522 -2.85 0.23 -5.99
N TYR A 523 -3.70 -0.64 -5.44
CA TYR A 523 -4.00 -0.74 -4.01
C TYR A 523 -4.48 -2.16 -3.74
N SER A 524 -4.33 -2.64 -2.51
CA SER A 524 -4.72 -4.00 -2.13
C SER A 524 -6.18 -4.31 -2.50
N GLY A 525 -6.36 -5.28 -3.40
CA GLY A 525 -7.64 -5.61 -4.06
C GLY A 525 -7.70 -5.30 -5.56
N ILE A 526 -6.68 -4.63 -6.14
CA ILE A 526 -6.62 -4.27 -7.57
C ILE A 526 -6.81 -5.47 -8.50
N GLY A 527 -6.28 -6.64 -8.11
CA GLY A 527 -6.31 -7.86 -8.92
C GLY A 527 -7.72 -8.38 -9.20
N ARG A 528 -8.73 -7.97 -8.41
CA ARG A 528 -10.14 -8.27 -8.68
C ARG A 528 -10.68 -7.52 -9.91
N PHE A 529 -10.00 -6.47 -10.38
CA PHE A 529 -10.48 -5.57 -11.44
C PHE A 529 -9.47 -5.32 -12.57
N SER A 530 -8.16 -5.45 -12.31
CA SER A 530 -7.11 -5.12 -13.27
C SER A 530 -5.86 -5.97 -13.07
N GLY A 531 -5.10 -6.18 -14.15
CA GLY A 531 -3.67 -6.47 -14.04
C GLY A 531 -2.87 -5.20 -13.73
N VAL A 532 -1.57 -5.35 -13.46
CA VAL A 532 -0.63 -4.23 -13.26
C VAL A 532 0.67 -4.48 -14.05
N TRP A 533 1.43 -3.42 -14.34
CA TRP A 533 2.81 -3.51 -14.83
C TRP A 533 3.69 -2.56 -13.99
N THR A 534 4.99 -2.84 -13.92
CA THR A 534 5.94 -2.17 -13.02
C THR A 534 6.40 -0.78 -13.48
N GLY A 535 5.55 -0.03 -14.20
CA GLY A 535 5.85 1.31 -14.70
C GLY A 535 7.03 1.40 -15.68
N ASP A 536 7.66 2.58 -15.70
CA ASP A 536 8.66 2.99 -16.68
C ASP A 536 10.06 2.46 -16.37
N VAL A 537 10.25 1.15 -16.55
CA VAL A 537 11.54 0.48 -16.39
C VAL A 537 12.52 0.82 -17.51
N ARG A 538 13.79 1.07 -17.18
CA ARG A 538 14.86 1.34 -18.15
C ARG A 538 15.26 0.05 -18.90
N SER A 539 15.73 0.17 -20.14
CA SER A 539 16.25 -0.97 -20.92
C SER A 539 17.68 -1.36 -20.52
N ASP A 540 17.88 -1.89 -19.31
CA ASP A 540 19.17 -2.35 -18.81
C ASP A 540 19.10 -3.67 -18.01
N TRP A 541 20.28 -4.25 -17.73
CA TRP A 541 20.43 -5.53 -17.03
C TRP A 541 20.04 -5.48 -15.54
N GLU A 542 20.01 -4.30 -14.92
CA GLU A 542 19.59 -4.12 -13.54
C GLU A 542 18.06 -4.23 -13.47
N GLN A 543 17.36 -3.48 -14.31
CA GLN A 543 15.90 -3.50 -14.42
C GLN A 543 15.38 -4.89 -14.83
N LEU A 544 16.04 -5.57 -15.78
CA LEU A 544 15.71 -6.95 -16.13
C LEU A 544 15.87 -7.93 -14.96
N ARG A 545 16.83 -7.69 -14.05
CA ARG A 545 16.99 -8.50 -12.84
C ARG A 545 15.92 -8.21 -11.78
N PHE A 546 15.49 -6.95 -11.66
CA PHE A 546 14.51 -6.51 -10.68
C PHE A 546 13.04 -6.66 -11.13
N SER A 547 12.76 -6.96 -12.41
CA SER A 547 11.42 -7.35 -12.84
C SER A 547 10.94 -8.61 -12.11
N ILE A 548 11.80 -9.62 -11.96
CA ILE A 548 11.49 -10.91 -11.31
C ILE A 548 10.90 -10.74 -9.89
N PRO A 549 11.55 -10.04 -8.93
CA PRO A 549 10.95 -9.79 -7.62
C PRO A 549 9.72 -8.88 -7.67
N GLY A 550 9.60 -7.97 -8.66
CA GLY A 550 8.42 -7.11 -8.87
C GLY A 550 7.18 -7.89 -9.33
N GLU A 551 7.37 -8.85 -10.25
CA GLU A 551 6.33 -9.77 -10.70
C GLU A 551 5.87 -10.71 -9.58
N GLU A 552 6.81 -11.32 -8.84
CA GLU A 552 6.51 -12.15 -7.66
C GLU A 552 5.76 -11.38 -6.57
N MET A 553 6.13 -10.11 -6.34
CA MET A 553 5.43 -9.23 -5.40
C MET A 553 4.01 -8.90 -5.90
N SER A 554 3.86 -8.56 -7.18
CA SER A 554 2.55 -8.28 -7.79
C SER A 554 1.60 -9.47 -7.73
N CYS A 555 2.08 -10.66 -8.11
CA CYS A 555 1.34 -11.92 -8.04
C CYS A 555 1.00 -12.34 -6.61
N SER A 556 1.92 -12.15 -5.65
CA SER A 556 1.73 -12.56 -4.26
C SER A 556 0.81 -11.64 -3.45
N PHE A 557 0.69 -10.37 -3.81
CA PHE A 557 0.14 -9.34 -2.92
C PHE A 557 -0.91 -8.42 -3.54
N GLN A 558 -1.15 -8.43 -4.86
CA GLN A 558 -2.00 -7.40 -5.51
C GLN A 558 -1.57 -5.96 -5.12
N ASN A 559 -0.27 -5.78 -4.90
CA ASN A 559 0.45 -4.57 -4.47
C ASN A 559 -0.01 -3.85 -3.17
N VAL A 560 0.93 -3.01 -2.74
CA VAL A 560 0.89 -2.04 -1.65
C VAL A 560 0.94 -2.59 -0.21
N HIS A 561 -0.14 -3.05 0.42
CA HIS A 561 -0.23 -3.02 1.90
C HIS A 561 0.03 -4.30 2.72
N SER A 562 0.32 -5.46 2.13
CA SER A 562 0.52 -6.72 2.88
C SER A 562 1.98 -7.07 3.19
N LEU A 563 2.19 -7.82 4.28
CA LEU A 563 3.47 -8.38 4.74
C LEU A 563 3.41 -9.89 4.93
N LYS A 564 4.56 -10.56 4.82
CA LYS A 564 4.73 -11.98 5.17
C LYS A 564 6.00 -12.24 5.96
N TYR A 565 5.94 -13.31 6.74
CA TYR A 565 7.09 -13.98 7.36
C TYR A 565 7.28 -15.36 6.73
N TYR A 566 8.49 -15.67 6.26
CA TYR A 566 8.86 -17.05 5.97
C TYR A 566 9.53 -17.67 7.18
N ASN A 567 9.15 -18.92 7.47
CA ASN A 567 9.96 -19.82 8.29
C ASN A 567 10.80 -20.67 7.34
N ASN A 568 11.98 -21.06 7.82
CA ASN A 568 13.05 -21.74 7.10
C ASN A 568 12.55 -22.67 5.97
N LEU A 569 12.96 -22.36 4.74
CA LEU A 569 13.20 -23.40 3.75
C LEU A 569 14.42 -24.20 4.25
N VAL A 570 14.23 -25.50 4.43
CA VAL A 570 15.27 -26.52 4.67
C VAL A 570 14.97 -27.65 3.70
#